data_AF-A0A6M8V0F4-F1
#
_entry.id   AF-A0A6M8V0F4-F1
#
_cell.length_a   1.000
_cell.length_b   1.000
_cell.length_c   1.000
_cell.angle_alpha   90.00
_cell.angle_beta   90.00
_cell.angle_gamma   90.00
#
_symmetry.space_group_name_H-M   'P 1'
#
loop_
_entity.id
_entity.type
_entity.pdbx_description
1 polymer ?
#
loop_
_entity_poly.entity_id
_entity_poly.type
_entity_poly.pdbx_seq_one_letter_code
_entity_poly.pdbx_strand_id
1 'polypeptide(L)'
;MKKEFLELYSDYLMSSFSYTTATGLSAMSEGKISHDKVTRFLSSEDFTPSGLWALIKSTVREIESQESIIIIDDTIEEKPSTDENEIICWHYDHSQGISVKGVNII
;
A
#
# COMPACT_ATOMS: atom_id res chain seq x y z
N MET A 1 12.82 -2.88 -7.64
CA MET A 1 12.21 -3.18 -6.31
C MET A 1 13.10 -4.02 -5.40
N LYS A 2 13.62 -3.44 -4.31
CA LYS A 2 14.33 -4.19 -3.25
C LYS A 2 13.31 -4.94 -2.37
N LYS A 3 13.06 -6.21 -2.69
CA LYS A 3 12.00 -7.03 -2.08
C LYS A 3 12.04 -7.07 -0.54
N GLU A 4 13.22 -7.20 0.06
CA GLU A 4 13.41 -7.24 1.52
C GLU A 4 12.88 -5.98 2.24
N PHE A 5 13.14 -4.78 1.68
CA PHE A 5 12.65 -3.54 2.27
C PHE A 5 11.14 -3.37 2.10
N LEU A 6 10.62 -3.83 0.96
CA LEU A 6 9.18 -3.83 0.73
C LEU A 6 8.47 -4.73 1.73
N GLU A 7 8.88 -5.99 1.84
CA GLU A 7 8.28 -6.97 2.75
C GLU A 7 8.31 -6.46 4.19
N LEU A 8 9.48 -6.02 4.66
CA LEU A 8 9.60 -5.53 6.03
C LEU A 8 8.75 -4.27 6.30
N TYR A 9 8.76 -3.29 5.38
CA TYR A 9 8.03 -2.06 5.60
C TYR A 9 6.51 -2.30 5.51
N SER A 10 6.06 -3.14 4.57
CA SER A 10 4.67 -3.58 4.48
C SER A 10 4.23 -4.32 5.76
N ASP A 11 5.04 -5.25 6.26
CA ASP A 11 4.73 -5.98 7.51
C ASP A 11 4.64 -5.04 8.71
N TYR A 12 5.54 -4.06 8.79
CA TYR A 12 5.48 -3.02 9.82
C TYR A 12 4.19 -2.21 9.72
N LEU A 13 3.78 -1.79 8.52
CA LEU A 13 2.54 -1.03 8.32
C LEU A 13 1.30 -1.85 8.67
N MET A 14 1.25 -3.13 8.30
CA MET A 14 0.09 -4.01 8.55
C MET A 14 -0.01 -4.49 10.00
N SER A 15 1.13 -4.68 10.67
CA SER A 15 1.17 -5.27 12.03
C SER A 15 1.12 -4.21 13.14
N SER A 16 1.14 -2.93 12.79
CA SER A 16 1.15 -1.84 13.77
C SER A 16 -0.27 -1.41 14.13
N PHE A 17 -0.58 -1.41 15.42
CA PHE A 17 -1.89 -1.02 15.95
C PHE A 17 -2.01 0.48 16.27
N SER A 18 -0.96 1.25 15.97
CA SER A 18 -0.87 2.68 16.29
C SER A 18 -0.21 3.44 15.15
N TYR A 19 0.08 4.71 15.38
CA TYR A 19 0.68 5.59 14.39
C TYR A 19 2.01 5.05 13.87
N THR A 20 2.07 4.78 12.58
CA THR A 20 3.26 4.24 11.91
C THR A 20 4.11 5.36 11.33
N THR A 21 5.37 5.42 11.74
CA THR A 21 6.37 6.33 11.15
C THR A 21 7.67 5.62 10.86
N ALA A 22 8.47 6.18 9.95
CA ALA A 22 9.83 5.71 9.68
C ALA A 22 10.73 5.84 10.92
N THR A 23 10.53 6.85 11.76
CA THR A 23 11.25 6.98 13.05
C THR A 23 10.79 5.93 14.05
N GLY A 24 9.50 5.56 14.05
CA GLY A 24 8.95 4.46 14.85
C GLY A 24 9.56 3.11 14.47
N LEU A 25 9.69 2.82 13.17
CA LEU A 25 10.38 1.62 12.68
C LEU A 25 11.86 1.62 13.09
N SER A 26 12.52 2.78 13.01
CA SER A 26 13.91 2.92 13.47
C SER A 26 14.05 2.68 14.96
N ALA A 27 13.12 3.13 15.79
CA ALA A 27 13.13 2.87 17.23
C ALA A 27 12.86 1.39 17.53
N MET A 28 11.85 0.79 16.89
CA MET A 28 11.50 -0.62 17.05
C MET A 28 12.63 -1.57 16.64
N SER A 29 13.40 -1.19 15.62
CA SER A 29 14.56 -1.94 15.15
C SER A 29 15.87 -1.59 15.87
N GLU A 30 15.82 -0.82 16.97
CA GLU A 30 17.00 -0.38 17.74
C GLU A 30 18.06 0.32 16.86
N GLY A 31 17.61 1.09 15.86
CA GLY A 31 18.48 1.80 14.93
C GLY A 31 19.08 0.95 13.82
N LYS A 32 18.80 -0.36 13.75
CA LYS A 32 19.24 -1.22 12.64
C LYS A 32 18.71 -0.75 11.29
N ILE A 33 17.54 -0.11 11.30
CA ILE A 33 16.93 0.49 10.11
C ILE A 33 16.73 1.97 10.37
N SER A 34 17.62 2.80 9.81
CA SER A 34 17.45 4.25 9.88
C SER A 34 16.18 4.69 9.14
N HIS A 35 15.48 5.68 9.69
CA HIS A 35 14.34 6.32 9.05
C HIS A 35 14.68 6.86 7.64
N ASP A 36 15.89 7.38 7.44
CA ASP A 36 16.37 7.83 6.13
C ASP A 36 16.42 6.70 5.09
N LYS A 37 16.65 5.46 5.55
CA LYS A 37 16.71 4.29 4.66
C LYS A 37 15.34 4.00 4.07
N VAL A 38 14.27 4.18 4.86
CA VAL A 38 12.89 4.06 4.42
C VAL A 38 12.56 5.15 3.40
N THR A 39 12.88 6.41 3.71
CA THR A 39 12.65 7.54 2.78
C THR A 39 13.37 7.34 1.45
N ARG A 40 14.66 6.99 1.48
CA ARG A 40 15.43 6.70 0.26
C ARG A 40 14.86 5.52 -0.53
N PHE A 41 14.32 4.50 0.14
CA PHE A 41 13.68 3.37 -0.52
C PHE A 41 12.38 3.80 -1.21
N LEU A 42 11.48 4.51 -0.52
CA LEU A 42 10.22 4.96 -1.08
C LEU A 42 10.41 5.97 -2.23
N SER A 43 11.51 6.72 -2.24
CA SER A 43 11.86 7.63 -3.34
C SER A 43 12.78 7.03 -4.40
N SER A 44 13.09 5.72 -4.35
CA SER A 44 14.09 5.12 -5.24
C SER A 44 13.58 4.80 -6.64
N GLU A 45 12.29 4.54 -6.79
CA GLU A 45 11.63 4.23 -8.05
C GLU A 45 10.12 4.47 -7.92
N ASP A 46 9.44 4.59 -9.06
CA ASP A 46 7.97 4.64 -9.10
C ASP A 46 7.40 3.23 -8.89
N PHE A 47 6.46 3.10 -7.94
CA PHE A 47 5.74 1.86 -7.68
C PHE A 47 4.54 1.78 -8.61
N THR A 48 4.66 0.98 -9.68
CA THR A 48 3.65 0.88 -10.74
C THR A 48 2.84 -0.42 -10.63
N PRO A 49 1.59 -0.44 -11.15
CA PRO A 49 0.78 -1.67 -11.19
C PRO A 49 1.45 -2.84 -11.92
N SER A 50 2.23 -2.56 -12.98
CA SER A 50 2.99 -3.60 -13.68
C SER A 50 4.12 -4.17 -12.83
N GLY A 51 4.77 -3.33 -12.02
CA GLY A 51 5.76 -3.76 -11.02
C GLY A 51 5.14 -4.63 -9.94
N LEU A 52 3.96 -4.27 -9.43
CA LEU A 52 3.20 -5.08 -8.49
C LEU A 52 2.82 -6.44 -9.09
N TRP A 53 2.31 -6.47 -10.33
CA TRP A 53 2.00 -7.73 -11.01
C TRP A 53 3.24 -8.63 -11.13
N ALA A 54 4.38 -8.07 -11.53
CA ALA A 54 5.64 -8.82 -11.62
C ALA A 54 6.06 -9.41 -10.25
N LEU A 55 5.78 -8.72 -9.15
CA LEU A 55 6.05 -9.18 -7.79
C LEU A 55 5.17 -10.37 -7.39
N ILE A 56 3.85 -10.31 -7.64
CA ILE A 56 2.90 -11.34 -7.17
C ILE A 56 2.71 -12.50 -8.15
N LYS A 57 3.15 -12.35 -9.41
CA LYS A 57 2.87 -13.31 -10.49
C LYS A 57 3.31 -14.74 -10.14
N SER A 58 4.46 -14.94 -9.50
CA SER A 58 4.90 -16.30 -9.13
C SER A 58 3.93 -16.95 -8.15
N THR A 59 3.52 -16.23 -7.11
CA THR A 59 2.54 -16.69 -6.11
C THR A 59 1.20 -17.01 -6.75
N VAL A 60 0.73 -16.18 -7.68
CA VAL A 60 -0.51 -16.45 -8.44
C VAL A 60 -0.38 -17.73 -9.27
N ARG A 61 0.78 -17.98 -9.90
CA ARG A 61 1.02 -19.19 -10.72
C ARG A 61 1.15 -20.46 -9.89
N GLU A 62 1.58 -20.36 -8.63
CA GLU A 62 1.65 -21.51 -7.72
C GLU A 62 0.27 -22.05 -7.33
N ILE A 63 -0.74 -21.18 -7.25
CA ILE A 63 -2.11 -21.53 -6.86
C ILE A 63 -3.09 -21.59 -8.05
N GLU A 64 -2.61 -21.35 -9.27
CA GLU A 64 -3.43 -21.29 -10.47
C GLU A 64 -4.09 -22.63 -10.76
N SER A 65 -5.41 -22.63 -10.93
CA SER A 65 -6.19 -23.77 -11.40
C SER A 65 -7.21 -23.34 -12.45
N GLN A 66 -7.69 -24.28 -13.26
CA GLN A 66 -8.72 -23.99 -14.27
C GLN A 66 -10.05 -23.49 -13.69
N GLU A 67 -10.34 -23.83 -12.43
CA GLU A 67 -11.57 -23.44 -11.74
C GLU A 67 -11.39 -22.17 -10.90
N SER A 68 -10.16 -21.62 -10.85
CA SER A 68 -9.84 -20.42 -10.08
C SER A 68 -10.23 -19.15 -10.82
N ILE A 69 -10.66 -18.15 -10.07
CA ILE A 69 -10.81 -16.77 -10.56
C ILE A 69 -10.01 -15.81 -9.67
N ILE A 70 -9.58 -14.69 -10.25
CA ILE A 70 -8.99 -13.57 -9.52
C ILE A 70 -10.01 -12.45 -9.51
N ILE A 71 -10.32 -11.94 -8.32
CA ILE A 71 -11.18 -10.77 -8.12
C ILE A 71 -10.28 -9.63 -7.65
N ILE A 72 -10.40 -8.48 -8.30
CA ILE A 72 -9.75 -7.24 -7.92
C ILE A 72 -10.89 -6.25 -7.73
N ASP A 73 -10.97 -5.69 -6.54
CA ASP A 73 -12.01 -4.74 -6.15
C ASP A 73 -11.34 -3.50 -5.59
N ASP A 74 -11.93 -2.34 -5.83
CA ASP A 74 -11.41 -1.10 -5.31
C ASP A 74 -12.01 -0.78 -3.94
N THR A 75 -11.30 0.03 -3.16
CA THR A 75 -11.83 0.56 -1.91
C THR A 75 -11.51 2.04 -1.79
N ILE A 76 -12.42 2.80 -1.18
CA ILE A 76 -12.22 4.22 -0.91
C ILE A 76 -11.95 4.38 0.58
N GLU A 77 -10.73 4.75 0.92
CA GLU A 77 -10.36 5.16 2.26
C GLU A 77 -10.77 6.61 2.46
N GLU A 78 -11.92 6.83 3.11
CA GLU A 78 -12.50 8.15 3.30
C GLU A 78 -11.57 9.10 4.09
N LYS A 79 -11.48 10.35 3.62
CA LYS A 79 -10.72 11.45 4.24
C LYS A 79 -11.55 12.74 4.26
N PRO A 80 -12.69 12.76 4.99
CA PRO A 80 -13.63 13.89 4.94
C PRO A 80 -13.01 15.23 5.38
N SER A 81 -12.07 15.18 6.32
CA SER A 81 -11.41 16.36 6.90
C SER A 81 -10.11 16.77 6.20
N THR A 82 -9.71 16.13 5.10
CA THR A 82 -8.46 16.47 4.39
C THR A 82 -8.76 17.21 3.09
N ASP A 83 -7.94 18.21 2.76
CA ASP A 83 -8.06 18.96 1.51
C ASP A 83 -7.74 18.10 0.29
N GLU A 84 -8.38 18.43 -0.84
CA GLU A 84 -8.16 17.74 -2.12
C GLU A 84 -6.71 17.93 -2.60
N ASN A 85 -6.15 16.87 -3.17
CA ASN A 85 -4.82 16.86 -3.77
C ASN A 85 -4.73 15.72 -4.80
N GLU A 86 -3.54 15.47 -5.36
CA GLU A 86 -3.33 14.44 -6.39
C GLU A 86 -3.75 13.03 -5.94
N ILE A 87 -3.81 12.76 -4.64
CA ILE A 87 -4.17 11.47 -4.05
C ILE A 87 -5.58 11.50 -3.46
N ILE A 88 -6.00 12.62 -2.87
CA ILE A 88 -7.30 12.77 -2.19
C ILE A 88 -8.28 13.49 -3.12
N CYS A 89 -9.26 12.75 -3.64
CA CYS A 89 -10.24 13.23 -4.61
C CYS A 89 -11.66 12.78 -4.23
N TRP A 90 -12.66 13.26 -4.98
CA TRP A 90 -14.03 12.77 -4.89
C TRP A 90 -14.22 11.55 -5.78
N HIS A 91 -14.72 10.46 -5.19
CA HIS A 91 -15.00 9.19 -5.86
C HIS A 91 -16.45 8.79 -5.62
N TYR A 92 -17.10 8.18 -6.60
CA TYR A 92 -18.47 7.71 -6.42
C TYR A 92 -18.48 6.35 -5.73
N ASP A 93 -19.08 6.27 -4.54
CA ASP A 93 -19.23 5.03 -3.78
C ASP A 93 -20.61 4.42 -4.09
N HIS A 94 -20.61 3.29 -4.80
CA HIS A 94 -21.84 2.58 -5.16
C HIS A 94 -22.56 1.93 -3.97
N SER A 95 -21.84 1.64 -2.88
CA SER A 95 -22.43 1.08 -1.67
C SER A 95 -23.26 2.13 -0.90
N GLN A 96 -22.87 3.40 -1.01
CA GLN A 96 -23.56 4.53 -0.36
C GLN A 96 -24.44 5.33 -1.33
N GLY A 97 -24.25 5.17 -2.64
CA GLY A 97 -24.98 5.89 -3.68
C GLY A 97 -24.62 7.37 -3.79
N ILE A 98 -23.49 7.79 -3.21
CA ILE A 98 -23.02 9.18 -3.15
C ILE A 98 -21.54 9.29 -3.48
N SER A 99 -21.08 10.49 -3.82
CA SER A 99 -19.65 10.76 -3.91
C SER A 99 -19.07 11.01 -2.53
N VAL A 100 -17.98 10.31 -2.21
CA VAL A 100 -17.21 10.45 -0.96
C VAL A 100 -15.81 10.97 -1.29
N LYS A 101 -15.22 11.75 -0.38
CA LYS A 101 -13.86 12.27 -0.53
C LYS A 101 -12.87 11.35 0.17
N GLY A 102 -11.85 10.88 -0.53
CA GLY A 102 -10.91 9.91 0.02
C GLY A 102 -9.80 9.52 -0.94
N VAL A 103 -9.13 8.43 -0.61
CA VAL A 103 -8.11 7.79 -1.45
C VAL A 103 -8.71 6.55 -2.08
N ASN A 104 -8.72 6.47 -3.40
CA ASN A 104 -9.11 5.25 -4.12
C ASN A 104 -7.91 4.29 -4.20
N ILE A 105 -8.12 3.04 -3.77
CA ILE A 105 -7.11 1.98 -3.69
C ILE A 105 -7.60 0.81 -4.55
N ILE A 106 -6.76 0.34 -5.48
CA ILE A 106 -7.00 -0.79 -6.41
C ILE A 106 -5.85 -1.79 -6.28
#